data_AF-A0A3M1ZUC1-F1
#
_entry.id   AF-A0A3M1ZUC1-F1
#
_cell.length_a   1.000
_cell.length_b   1.000
_cell.length_c   1.000
_cell.angle_alpha   90.00
_cell.angle_beta   90.00
_cell.angle_gamma   90.00
#
_symmetry.space_group_name_H-M   'P 1'
#
loop_
_entity.id
_entity.type
_entity.pdbx_description
1 polymer ?
#
loop_
_entity_poly.entity_id
_entity_poly.type
_entity_poly.pdbx_seq_one_letter_code
_entity_poly.pdbx_strand_id
1 'polypeptide(L)'
;MANIREHCSWVHSKEKEEATRKALDLVRIAVARAARLEPLQEFDLSVTKAALVVGGGVAGMTAALHIAEQGHLVYLVEREPELGGTARRLRRTLEGLDVQAFLQDLVAKVHRHPLIHVYTGATITDAWGYVGNFVTRV
;
A
#
# COMPACT_ATOMS: atom_id res chain seq x y z
N MET A 1 -6.64 4.43 24.68
CA MET A 1 -7.33 5.47 23.88
C MET A 1 -8.83 5.37 24.13
N ALA A 2 -9.51 6.50 24.30
CA ALA A 2 -10.97 6.58 24.31
C ALA A 2 -11.43 7.29 23.01
N ASN A 3 -12.20 6.60 22.16
CA ASN A 3 -12.73 7.21 20.95
C ASN A 3 -14.07 7.91 21.26
N ILE A 4 -14.02 9.23 21.46
CA ILE A 4 -15.19 10.07 21.71
C ILE A 4 -15.67 10.83 20.46
N ARG A 5 -15.11 10.55 19.28
CA ARG A 5 -15.49 11.21 18.03
C ARG A 5 -16.29 10.28 17.14
N GLU A 6 -15.65 9.35 16.44
CA GLU A 6 -16.30 8.42 15.52
C GLU A 6 -17.34 7.57 16.25
N HIS A 7 -17.05 7.16 17.49
CA HIS A 7 -17.94 6.30 18.27
C HIS A 7 -18.85 7.08 19.24
N CYS A 8 -18.76 8.42 19.27
CA CYS A 8 -19.59 9.25 20.13
C CYS A 8 -20.12 10.49 19.40
N SER A 9 -19.36 11.59 19.33
CA SER A 9 -19.91 12.88 18.88
C SER A 9 -20.47 12.88 17.44
N TRP A 10 -19.91 12.11 16.52
CA TRP A 10 -20.41 12.06 15.13
C TRP A 10 -21.72 11.29 15.00
N VAL A 11 -21.87 10.20 15.75
CA VAL A 11 -23.04 9.31 15.66
C VAL A 11 -24.17 9.69 16.62
N HIS A 12 -23.92 10.55 17.61
CA HIS A 12 -24.91 11.09 18.58
C HIS A 12 -24.97 12.63 18.53
N SER A 13 -24.87 13.20 17.32
CA SER A 13 -24.77 14.66 17.12
C SER A 13 -26.02 15.43 17.54
N LYS A 14 -27.18 14.75 17.64
CA LYS A 14 -28.46 15.32 18.03
C LYS A 14 -28.78 15.11 19.51
N GLU A 15 -28.23 14.08 20.15
CA GLU A 15 -28.42 13.76 21.57
C GLU A 15 -27.21 14.19 22.41
N LYS A 16 -26.93 15.48 22.49
CA LYS A 16 -25.68 16.02 23.09
C LYS A 16 -25.48 15.62 24.55
N GLU A 17 -26.56 15.61 25.33
CA GLU A 17 -26.53 15.24 26.75
C GLU A 17 -26.17 13.76 26.92
N GLU A 18 -26.80 12.87 26.14
CA GLU A 18 -26.49 11.43 26.14
C GLU A 18 -25.08 11.15 25.60
N ALA A 19 -24.68 11.85 24.54
CA ALA A 19 -23.34 11.78 23.98
C ALA A 19 -22.28 12.18 25.02
N THR A 20 -22.56 13.22 25.82
CA THR A 20 -21.65 13.64 26.88
C THR A 20 -21.54 12.58 27.98
N ARG A 21 -22.66 11.99 28.41
CA ARG A 21 -22.65 10.88 29.39
C ARG A 21 -21.88 9.68 28.87
N LYS A 22 -22.14 9.29 27.63
CA LYS A 22 -21.41 8.21 26.95
C LYS A 22 -19.91 8.51 26.87
N ALA A 23 -19.52 9.73 26.50
CA ALA A 23 -18.11 10.11 26.43
C ALA A 23 -17.42 10.02 27.80
N LEU A 24 -18.08 10.45 28.88
CA LEU A 24 -17.57 10.31 30.24
C LEU A 24 -17.34 8.82 30.59
N ASP A 25 -18.27 7.94 30.24
CA ASP A 25 -18.11 6.51 30.50
C ASP A 25 -17.02 5.86 29.65
N LEU A 26 -16.90 6.24 28.36
CA LEU A 26 -15.80 5.80 27.49
C LEU A 26 -14.42 6.20 28.05
N VAL A 27 -14.32 7.41 28.59
CA VAL A 27 -13.10 7.88 29.26
C VAL A 27 -12.85 7.08 30.53
N ARG A 28 -13.87 6.85 31.38
CA ARG A 28 -13.74 6.03 32.60
C ARG A 28 -13.25 4.62 32.30
N ILE A 29 -13.81 3.97 31.27
CA ILE A 29 -13.38 2.63 30.83
C ILE A 29 -11.91 2.67 30.36
N ALA A 30 -11.53 3.67 29.56
CA ALA A 30 -10.17 3.79 29.08
C ALA A 30 -9.16 4.03 30.21
N VAL A 31 -9.51 4.83 31.23
CA VAL A 31 -8.71 5.05 32.43
C VAL A 31 -8.58 3.76 33.25
N ALA A 32 -9.68 3.02 33.44
CA ALA A 32 -9.67 1.74 34.15
C ALA A 32 -8.75 0.71 33.48
N ARG A 33 -8.74 0.66 32.14
CA ARG A 33 -7.78 -0.15 31.37
C ARG A 33 -6.36 0.39 31.51
N ALA A 34 -6.16 1.71 31.39
CA ALA A 34 -4.84 2.34 31.46
C ALA A 34 -4.13 2.07 32.79
N ALA A 35 -4.88 2.05 33.90
CA ALA A 35 -4.38 1.72 35.23
C ALA A 35 -3.85 0.27 35.37
N ARG A 36 -4.16 -0.61 34.39
CA ARG A 36 -3.73 -2.01 34.35
C ARG A 36 -2.84 -2.34 33.15
N LEU A 37 -2.35 -1.32 32.43
CA LEU A 37 -1.42 -1.56 31.33
C LEU A 37 -0.08 -2.00 31.90
N GLU A 38 0.51 -3.00 31.26
CA GLU A 38 1.87 -3.44 31.51
C GLU A 38 2.81 -2.85 30.45
N PRO A 39 4.07 -2.56 30.81
CA PRO A 39 5.05 -2.12 29.82
C PRO A 39 5.26 -3.24 28.79
N LEU A 40 5.14 -2.90 27.52
CA LEU A 40 5.48 -3.79 26.42
C LEU A 40 6.90 -3.49 25.94
N GLN A 41 7.61 -4.54 25.54
CA GLN A 41 8.92 -4.39 24.95
C GLN A 41 8.78 -4.23 23.43
N GLU A 42 9.42 -3.18 22.89
CA GLU A 42 9.61 -3.05 21.46
C GLU A 42 10.64 -4.07 20.99
N PHE A 43 10.38 -4.70 19.84
CA PHE A 43 11.30 -5.66 19.23
C PHE A 43 11.72 -5.15 17.86
N ASP A 44 13.02 -5.26 17.57
CA ASP A 44 13.57 -4.94 16.27
C ASP A 44 13.22 -6.06 15.28
N LEU A 45 12.65 -5.67 14.14
CA LEU A 45 12.39 -6.57 13.03
C LEU A 45 13.34 -6.27 11.88
N SER A 46 14.02 -7.30 11.38
CA SER A 46 14.78 -7.17 10.14
C SER A 46 13.82 -6.92 8.97
N VAL A 47 14.21 -6.03 8.05
CA VAL A 47 13.44 -5.75 6.84
C VAL A 47 14.21 -6.29 5.64
N THR A 48 13.60 -7.20 4.88
CA THR A 48 14.13 -7.60 3.57
C THR A 48 14.15 -6.36 2.66
N LYS A 49 15.33 -6.01 2.13
CA LYS A 49 15.54 -4.84 1.26
C LYS A 49 15.08 -5.11 -0.18
N ALA A 50 13.86 -5.60 -0.33
CA ALA A 50 13.22 -5.87 -1.60
C ALA A 50 11.75 -5.46 -1.55
N ALA A 51 11.21 -5.05 -2.69
CA ALA A 51 9.80 -4.73 -2.87
C ALA A 51 9.14 -5.68 -3.86
N LEU A 52 7.87 -5.97 -3.63
CA LEU A 52 7.00 -6.65 -4.59
C LEU A 52 5.95 -5.64 -5.06
N VAL A 53 5.91 -5.39 -6.36
CA VAL A 53 4.92 -4.53 -7.01
C VAL A 53 3.94 -5.40 -7.77
N VAL A 54 2.64 -5.22 -7.49
CA VAL A 54 1.56 -6.00 -8.10
C VAL A 54 0.82 -5.12 -9.10
N GLY A 55 0.86 -5.53 -10.36
CA GLY A 55 0.32 -4.80 -11.51
C GLY A 55 1.39 -4.04 -12.28
N GLY A 56 1.54 -4.38 -13.56
CA GLY A 56 2.44 -3.80 -14.54
C GLY A 56 1.84 -2.63 -15.33
N GLY A 57 0.83 -1.95 -14.79
CA GLY A 57 0.34 -0.68 -15.35
C GLY A 57 1.33 0.48 -15.14
N VAL A 58 1.02 1.66 -15.66
CA VAL A 58 1.87 2.86 -15.52
C VAL A 58 2.25 3.14 -14.05
N ALA A 59 1.29 3.08 -13.13
CA ALA A 59 1.54 3.33 -11.71
C ALA A 59 2.53 2.31 -11.11
N GLY A 60 2.35 1.02 -11.40
CA GLY A 60 3.23 -0.04 -10.87
C GLY A 60 4.63 0.01 -11.48
N MET A 61 4.73 0.23 -12.79
CA MET A 61 6.02 0.42 -13.46
C MET A 61 6.80 1.62 -12.92
N THR A 62 6.13 2.76 -12.70
CA THR A 62 6.77 3.94 -12.11
C THR A 62 7.20 3.69 -10.67
N ALA A 63 6.37 3.03 -9.86
CA ALA A 63 6.73 2.65 -8.50
C ALA A 63 7.95 1.70 -8.48
N ALA A 64 7.97 0.70 -9.36
CA ALA A 64 9.08 -0.23 -9.49
C ALA A 64 10.38 0.48 -9.86
N LEU A 65 10.35 1.41 -10.82
CA LEU A 65 11.53 2.19 -11.20
C LEU A 65 12.05 3.04 -10.05
N HIS A 66 11.19 3.83 -9.40
CA HIS A 66 11.66 4.71 -8.32
C HIS A 66 12.23 3.94 -7.12
N ILE A 67 11.66 2.77 -6.79
CA ILE A 67 12.21 1.90 -5.74
C ILE A 67 13.58 1.34 -6.16
N ALA A 68 13.70 0.92 -7.42
CA ALA A 68 14.93 0.35 -7.95
C ALA A 68 16.05 1.39 -8.10
N GLU A 69 15.73 2.64 -8.47
CA GLU A 69 16.65 3.78 -8.53
C GLU A 69 17.21 4.16 -7.15
N GLN A 70 16.47 3.86 -6.07
CA GLN A 70 16.97 3.98 -4.69
C GLN A 70 17.86 2.80 -4.26
N GLY A 71 18.13 1.84 -5.16
CA GLY A 71 19.01 0.71 -4.92
C GLY A 71 18.34 -0.50 -4.27
N HIS A 72 17.02 -0.59 -4.30
CA HIS A 72 16.28 -1.72 -3.76
C HIS A 72 15.88 -2.72 -4.85
N LEU A 73 15.90 -4.02 -4.52
CA LEU A 73 15.45 -5.07 -5.42
C LEU A 73 13.93 -4.97 -5.60
N VAL A 74 13.44 -5.12 -6.82
CA VAL A 74 12.00 -5.08 -7.11
C VAL A 74 11.58 -6.30 -7.92
N TYR A 75 10.51 -6.94 -7.46
CA TYR A 75 9.79 -7.95 -8.21
C TYR A 75 8.50 -7.30 -8.72
N LEU A 76 8.32 -7.19 -10.04
CA LEU A 76 7.12 -6.65 -10.66
C LEU A 76 6.30 -7.79 -11.26
N VAL A 77 5.11 -8.03 -10.72
CA VAL A 77 4.21 -9.11 -11.14
C VAL A 77 3.02 -8.52 -11.89
N GLU A 78 2.81 -8.97 -13.12
CA GLU A 78 1.68 -8.61 -13.99
C GLU A 78 0.94 -9.87 -14.43
N ARG A 79 -0.39 -9.84 -14.32
CA ARG A 79 -1.27 -10.94 -14.69
C ARG A 79 -1.37 -11.09 -16.21
N GLU A 80 -1.43 -9.99 -16.92
CA GLU A 80 -1.50 -10.01 -18.38
C GLU A 80 -0.14 -10.38 -19.01
N PRO A 81 -0.09 -10.83 -20.27
CA PRO A 81 1.16 -11.21 -20.93
C PRO A 81 2.14 -10.05 -21.12
N GLU A 82 1.65 -8.81 -21.07
CA GLU A 82 2.43 -7.62 -21.36
C GLU A 82 2.16 -6.49 -20.36
N LEU A 83 3.19 -5.68 -20.12
CA LEU A 83 3.08 -4.48 -19.29
C LEU A 83 2.28 -3.36 -20.00
N GLY A 84 1.79 -2.43 -19.21
CA GLY A 84 1.17 -1.17 -19.63
C GLY A 84 -0.28 -0.97 -19.19
N GLY A 85 -0.99 -2.04 -18.85
CA GLY A 85 -2.38 -1.97 -18.38
C GLY A 85 -3.29 -1.14 -19.31
N THR A 86 -4.13 -0.28 -18.72
CA THR A 86 -5.08 0.57 -19.48
C THR A 86 -4.39 1.53 -20.45
N ALA A 87 -3.15 1.96 -20.17
CA ALA A 87 -2.43 2.90 -21.04
C ALA A 87 -2.20 2.35 -22.44
N ARG A 88 -2.17 1.02 -22.62
CA ARG A 88 -2.12 0.38 -23.95
C ARG A 88 -3.30 0.74 -24.85
N ARG A 89 -4.44 1.14 -24.27
CA ARG A 89 -5.67 1.49 -25.01
C ARG A 89 -5.78 2.99 -25.30
N LEU A 90 -4.84 3.80 -24.81
CA LEU A 90 -4.89 5.27 -24.90
C LEU A 90 -3.85 5.79 -25.89
N ARG A 91 -4.24 6.64 -26.83
CA ARG A 91 -3.29 7.26 -27.77
C ARG A 91 -2.75 8.59 -27.29
N ARG A 92 -3.62 9.47 -26.78
CA ARG A 92 -3.24 10.80 -26.33
C ARG A 92 -3.91 11.17 -25.02
N THR A 93 -3.27 12.05 -24.25
CA THR A 93 -3.89 12.70 -23.09
C THR A 93 -4.82 13.83 -23.55
N LEU A 94 -5.55 14.43 -22.60
CA LEU A 94 -6.41 15.59 -22.86
C LEU A 94 -5.60 16.81 -23.35
N GLU A 95 -4.36 16.92 -22.92
CA GLU A 95 -3.38 17.94 -23.31
C GLU A 95 -2.67 17.62 -24.64
N GLY A 96 -3.02 16.48 -25.27
CA GLY A 96 -2.48 16.08 -26.57
C GLY A 96 -1.14 15.35 -26.52
N LEU A 97 -0.62 14.98 -25.34
CA LEU A 97 0.63 14.24 -25.19
C LEU A 97 0.50 12.80 -25.69
N ASP A 98 1.56 12.24 -26.26
CA ASP A 98 1.58 10.87 -26.78
C ASP A 98 1.76 9.84 -25.65
N VAL A 99 0.70 9.09 -25.38
CA VAL A 99 0.70 8.07 -24.32
C VAL A 99 1.46 6.81 -24.76
N GLN A 100 1.45 6.47 -26.05
CA GLN A 100 2.09 5.26 -26.54
C GLN A 100 3.62 5.41 -26.52
N ALA A 101 4.13 6.59 -26.92
CA ALA A 101 5.56 6.90 -26.83
C ALA A 101 6.05 6.86 -25.37
N PHE A 102 5.31 7.49 -24.45
CA PHE A 102 5.61 7.44 -23.02
C PHE A 102 5.60 6.01 -22.46
N LEU A 103 4.60 5.22 -22.83
CA LEU A 103 4.46 3.85 -22.37
C LEU A 103 5.62 2.97 -22.85
N GLN A 104 6.01 3.09 -24.12
CA GLN A 104 7.12 2.32 -24.69
C GLN A 104 8.45 2.63 -23.97
N ASP A 105 8.71 3.92 -23.70
CA ASP A 105 9.89 4.34 -22.93
C ASP A 105 9.88 3.77 -21.50
N LEU A 106 8.73 3.85 -20.82
CA LEU A 106 8.57 3.34 -19.46
C LEU A 106 8.79 1.82 -19.39
N VAL A 107 8.19 1.06 -20.30
CA VAL A 107 8.37 -0.40 -20.41
C VAL A 107 9.84 -0.74 -20.69
N ALA A 108 10.50 0.00 -21.59
CA ALA A 108 11.91 -0.22 -21.89
C ALA A 108 12.81 0.06 -20.67
N LYS A 109 12.54 1.12 -19.90
CA LYS A 109 13.27 1.44 -18.66
C LYS A 109 13.12 0.32 -17.63
N VAL A 110 11.89 -0.14 -17.40
CA VAL A 110 11.60 -1.24 -16.46
C VAL A 110 12.36 -2.50 -16.83
N HIS A 111 12.30 -2.94 -18.09
CA HIS A 111 12.98 -4.16 -18.53
C HIS A 111 14.52 -4.06 -18.52
N ARG A 112 15.08 -2.86 -18.67
CA ARG A 112 16.54 -2.64 -18.67
C ARG A 112 17.13 -2.47 -17.28
N HIS A 113 16.31 -2.16 -16.27
CA HIS A 113 16.82 -1.86 -14.94
C HIS A 113 17.31 -3.15 -14.24
N PRO A 114 18.58 -3.24 -13.80
CA PRO A 114 19.17 -4.49 -13.31
C PRO A 114 18.55 -5.00 -12.00
N LEU A 115 17.93 -4.11 -11.23
CA LEU A 115 17.27 -4.43 -9.96
C LEU A 115 15.76 -4.73 -10.10
N ILE A 116 15.20 -4.75 -11.31
CA ILE A 116 13.78 -5.06 -11.52
C ILE A 116 13.64 -6.42 -12.20
N HIS A 117 12.96 -7.34 -11.53
CA HIS A 117 12.58 -8.64 -12.05
C HIS A 117 11.10 -8.63 -12.44
N VAL A 118 10.83 -8.73 -13.74
CA VAL A 118 9.49 -8.68 -14.29
C VAL A 118 8.95 -10.09 -14.51
N TYR A 119 7.74 -10.36 -14.01
CA TYR A 119 6.97 -11.58 -14.25
C TYR A 119 5.64 -11.18 -14.89
N THR A 120 5.43 -11.55 -16.15
CA THR A 120 4.15 -11.38 -16.85
C THR A 120 3.41 -12.72 -16.93
N GLY A 121 2.10 -12.70 -17.17
CA GLY A 121 1.29 -13.92 -17.14
C GLY A 121 1.20 -14.57 -15.76
N ALA A 122 1.46 -13.79 -14.70
CA ALA A 122 1.76 -14.29 -13.36
C ALA A 122 0.80 -13.68 -12.33
N THR A 123 0.27 -14.48 -11.41
CA THR A 123 -0.70 -14.02 -10.41
C THR A 123 -0.30 -14.53 -9.04
N ILE A 124 -0.30 -13.63 -8.06
CA ILE A 124 -0.05 -14.01 -6.67
C ILE A 124 -1.17 -14.93 -6.18
N THR A 125 -0.79 -16.12 -5.73
CA THR A 125 -1.71 -17.13 -5.18
C THR A 125 -1.81 -17.03 -3.67
N ASP A 126 -0.69 -16.70 -3.01
CA ASP A 126 -0.60 -16.64 -1.55
C ASP A 126 0.41 -15.57 -1.11
N ALA A 127 0.14 -14.91 0.02
CA ALA A 127 1.08 -14.00 0.67
C ALA A 127 0.98 -14.17 2.20
N TRP A 128 2.12 -14.46 2.83
CA TRP A 128 2.23 -14.70 4.27
C TRP A 128 3.31 -13.81 4.89
N GLY A 129 3.24 -13.63 6.21
CA GLY A 129 4.25 -12.90 6.98
C GLY A 129 3.74 -11.56 7.51
N TYR A 130 4.66 -10.66 7.78
CA TYR A 130 4.41 -9.34 8.37
C TYR A 130 5.36 -8.31 7.76
N VAL A 131 5.18 -7.03 8.13
CA VAL A 131 5.97 -5.92 7.58
C VAL A 131 7.46 -6.24 7.59
N GLY A 132 8.07 -6.19 6.41
CA GLY A 132 9.50 -6.46 6.19
C GLY A 132 9.89 -7.93 6.03
N ASN A 133 9.00 -8.89 6.28
CA ASN A 133 9.27 -10.32 6.21
C ASN A 133 8.10 -11.05 5.54
N PHE A 134 7.86 -10.74 4.27
CA PHE A 134 6.82 -11.38 3.48
C PHE A 134 7.38 -12.54 2.66
N VAL A 135 6.58 -13.60 2.53
CA VAL A 135 6.80 -14.71 1.59
C VAL A 135 5.59 -14.78 0.68
N THR A 136 5.82 -14.54 -0.62
CA THR A 136 4.77 -14.51 -1.63
C THR A 136 4.97 -15.63 -2.64
N ARG A 137 3.89 -16.30 -3.02
CA ARG A 137 3.86 -17.29 -4.10
C ARG A 137 3.20 -16.69 -5.33
N VAL A 138 3.89 -16.79 -6.47
CA VAL A 138 3.51 -16.29 -7.79
C VAL A 138 3.38 -17.46 -8.75
#